data_AF-A0A7W7F1D6-F1
#
_entry.id   AF-A0A7W7F1D6-F1
#
_cell.length_a   1.000
_cell.length_b   1.000
_cell.length_c   1.000
_cell.angle_alpha   90.00
_cell.angle_beta   90.00
_cell.angle_gamma   90.00
#
_symmetry.space_group_name_H-M   'P 1'
#
loop_
_entity.id
_entity.type
_entity.pdbx_description
1 polymer ?
#
loop_
_entity_poly.entity_id
_entity_poly.type
_entity_poly.pdbx_seq_one_letter_code
_entity_poly.pdbx_strand_id
1 'polypeptide(L)'
;MSVLDLAIFLRIHRSGRGTSAGEVAQTVGHWFDCQIDPREIERSFPRMVDAGWLVRRDSGMRATIKGRKHGRSHLRGIVRMLDQGTKMLDVARMMHVLQLAMIELDGEHDDDDDQG
;
A
#
# COMPACT_ATOMS: atom_id res chain seq x y z
N MET A 1 -5.61 9.40 3.01
CA MET A 1 -5.39 8.02 2.54
C MET A 1 -3.95 7.68 2.91
N SER A 2 -3.70 6.64 3.71
CA SER A 2 -2.33 6.19 3.99
C SER A 2 -1.70 5.53 2.75
N VAL A 3 -0.40 5.22 2.81
CA VAL A 3 0.28 4.44 1.74
C VAL A 3 -0.39 3.07 1.56
N LEU A 4 -0.71 2.39 2.67
CA LEU A 4 -1.45 1.13 2.66
C LEU A 4 -2.85 1.28 2.06
N ASP A 5 -3.62 2.32 2.44
CA ASP A 5 -4.94 2.57 1.84
C ASP A 5 -4.85 2.78 0.31
N LEU A 6 -3.82 3.49 -0.14
CA LEU A 6 -3.59 3.76 -1.55
C LEU A 6 -3.25 2.45 -2.29
N ALA A 7 -2.38 1.61 -1.71
CA ALA A 7 -2.06 0.30 -2.25
C ALA A 7 -3.30 -0.61 -2.34
N ILE A 8 -4.09 -0.70 -1.27
CA ILE A 8 -5.37 -1.41 -1.25
C ILE A 8 -6.29 -0.89 -2.37
N PHE A 9 -6.47 0.43 -2.46
CA PHE A 9 -7.32 1.05 -3.46
C PHE A 9 -6.86 0.74 -4.89
N LEU A 10 -5.56 0.87 -5.17
CA LEU A 10 -4.99 0.59 -6.48
C LEU A 10 -5.15 -0.88 -6.86
N ARG A 11 -4.93 -1.80 -5.91
CA ARG A 11 -5.09 -3.23 -6.15
C ARG A 11 -6.53 -3.60 -6.51
N ILE A 12 -7.50 -3.05 -5.78
CA ILE A 12 -8.94 -3.25 -6.05
C ILE A 12 -9.34 -2.56 -7.36
N HIS A 13 -8.81 -1.36 -7.65
CA HIS A 13 -9.13 -0.67 -8.89
C HIS A 13 -8.65 -1.45 -10.13
N ARG A 14 -7.44 -2.01 -10.07
CA ARG A 14 -6.80 -2.76 -11.17
C ARG A 14 -7.45 -4.12 -11.45
N SER A 15 -8.12 -4.73 -10.48
CA SER A 15 -8.75 -6.04 -10.67
C SER A 15 -9.94 -6.01 -11.63
N GLY A 16 -10.59 -4.85 -11.78
CA GLY A 16 -11.81 -4.71 -12.58
C GLY A 16 -13.05 -5.44 -12.00
N ARG A 17 -12.90 -6.22 -10.92
CA ARG A 17 -13.94 -7.06 -10.30
C ARG A 17 -14.02 -6.89 -8.79
N GLY A 18 -15.04 -7.47 -8.17
CA GLY A 18 -15.06 -7.63 -6.71
C GLY A 18 -13.81 -8.37 -6.24
N THR A 19 -13.17 -7.84 -5.20
CA THR A 19 -11.88 -8.35 -4.68
C THR A 19 -11.97 -8.55 -3.17
N SER A 20 -11.46 -9.68 -2.68
CA SER A 20 -11.44 -10.02 -1.25
C SER A 20 -10.23 -9.41 -0.52
N ALA A 21 -10.27 -9.42 0.82
CA ALA A 21 -9.14 -8.98 1.63
C ALA A 21 -7.90 -9.86 1.44
N GLY A 22 -8.07 -11.18 1.30
CA GLY A 22 -6.96 -12.11 1.06
C GLY A 22 -6.27 -11.88 -0.28
N GLU A 23 -7.03 -11.65 -1.35
CA GLU A 23 -6.46 -11.33 -2.67
C GLU A 23 -5.68 -10.01 -2.66
N VAL A 24 -6.16 -9.04 -1.88
CA VAL A 24 -5.48 -7.76 -1.69
C VAL A 24 -4.21 -7.94 -0.87
N ALA A 25 -4.28 -8.62 0.28
CA ALA A 25 -3.15 -8.88 1.16
C ALA A 25 -2.00 -9.60 0.43
N GLN A 26 -2.31 -10.64 -0.35
CA GLN A 26 -1.31 -11.34 -1.16
C GLN A 26 -0.57 -10.40 -2.12
N THR A 27 -1.30 -9.51 -2.79
CA THR A 27 -0.68 -8.63 -3.80
C THR A 27 0.04 -7.45 -3.17
N VAL A 28 -0.53 -6.84 -2.14
CA VAL A 28 0.09 -5.70 -1.45
C VAL A 28 1.30 -6.16 -0.64
N GLY A 29 1.25 -7.36 -0.04
CA GLY A 29 2.41 -7.96 0.60
C GLY A 29 3.57 -8.16 -0.37
N HIS A 30 3.29 -8.66 -1.57
CA HIS A 30 4.30 -8.71 -2.63
C HIS A 30 4.83 -7.33 -3.05
N TRP A 31 3.99 -6.29 -3.07
CA TRP A 31 4.45 -4.93 -3.40
C TRP A 31 5.34 -4.31 -2.32
N PHE A 32 5.12 -4.66 -1.06
CA PHE A 32 5.85 -4.14 0.08
C PHE A 32 6.99 -5.07 0.54
N ASP A 33 7.15 -6.21 -0.14
CA ASP A 33 8.10 -7.27 0.23
C ASP A 33 7.95 -7.75 1.68
N CYS A 34 6.70 -7.82 2.16
CA CYS A 34 6.40 -8.25 3.53
C CYS A 34 5.11 -9.06 3.62
N GLN A 35 4.97 -9.86 4.67
CA GLN A 35 3.71 -10.55 4.95
C GLN A 35 2.67 -9.56 5.48
N ILE A 36 1.49 -9.54 4.86
CA ILE A 36 0.36 -8.73 5.31
C ILE A 36 -0.78 -9.67 5.69
N ASP A 37 -1.27 -9.56 6.92
CA ASP A 37 -2.43 -10.32 7.38
C ASP A 37 -3.70 -9.82 6.65
N PRO A 38 -4.46 -10.70 5.96
CA PRO A 38 -5.75 -10.35 5.38
C PRO A 38 -6.73 -9.64 6.33
N ARG A 39 -6.65 -9.92 7.65
CA ARG A 39 -7.49 -9.26 8.66
C ARG A 39 -7.16 -7.77 8.82
N GLU A 40 -5.93 -7.34 8.55
CA GLU A 40 -5.55 -5.91 8.57
C GLU A 40 -6.15 -5.16 7.37
N ILE A 41 -6.13 -5.80 6.21
CA ILE A 41 -6.81 -5.30 5.02
C ILE A 41 -8.31 -5.18 5.28
N GLU A 42 -8.92 -6.21 5.85
CA GLU A 42 -10.35 -6.23 6.13
C GLU A 42 -10.75 -5.13 7.13
N ARG A 43 -9.94 -4.90 8.17
CA ARG A 43 -10.11 -3.79 9.12
C ARG A 43 -10.07 -2.40 8.45
N SER A 44 -9.39 -2.27 7.31
CA SER A 44 -9.31 -1.01 6.56
C SER A 44 -10.56 -0.73 5.73
N PHE A 45 -11.30 -1.76 5.31
CA PHE A 45 -12.44 -1.60 4.39
C PHE A 45 -13.57 -0.71 4.91
N PRO A 46 -14.08 -0.84 6.15
CA PRO A 46 -15.17 0.00 6.64
C PRO A 46 -14.87 1.50 6.48
N ARG A 47 -13.71 1.94 6.97
CA ARG A 47 -13.30 3.35 6.87
C ARG A 47 -13.14 3.82 5.42
N MET A 48 -12.64 2.96 4.52
CA MET A 48 -12.53 3.30 3.09
C MET A 48 -13.89 3.34 2.38
N VAL A 49 -14.87 2.57 2.85
CA VAL A 49 -16.27 2.64 2.40
C VAL A 49 -16.92 3.91 2.91
N ASP A 50 -16.75 4.26 4.18
CA ASP A 50 -17.30 5.48 4.78
C ASP A 50 -16.73 6.74 4.11
N ALA A 51 -15.44 6.72 3.77
CA ALA A 51 -14.80 7.77 2.97
C ALA A 51 -15.33 7.83 1.52
N GLY A 52 -16.08 6.82 1.08
CA GLY A 52 -16.65 6.68 -0.25
C GLY A 52 -15.63 6.29 -1.32
N TRP A 53 -14.47 5.73 -0.94
CA TRP A 53 -13.43 5.30 -1.87
C TRP A 53 -13.70 3.91 -2.43
N LEU A 54 -14.25 3.04 -1.58
CA LEU A 54 -14.68 1.69 -1.95
C LEU A 54 -16.19 1.55 -1.79
N VAL A 55 -16.74 0.52 -2.43
CA VAL A 55 -18.11 0.07 -2.24
C VAL A 55 -18.10 -1.45 -2.10
N ARG A 56 -18.89 -1.97 -1.16
CA ARG A 56 -19.09 -3.41 -0.98
C ARG A 56 -20.10 -3.93 -2.01
N ARG A 57 -19.79 -5.07 -2.63
CA ARG A 57 -20.66 -5.83 -3.55
C ARG A 57 -20.62 -7.29 -3.15
N ASP A 58 -21.55 -8.09 -3.67
CA ASP A 58 -21.61 -9.53 -3.38
C ASP A 58 -20.33 -10.26 -3.80
N SER A 59 -19.67 -9.79 -4.86
CA SER A 59 -18.38 -10.31 -5.35
C SER A 59 -17.16 -9.77 -4.59
N GLY A 60 -17.33 -8.91 -3.58
CA GLY A 60 -16.26 -8.28 -2.81
C GLY A 60 -16.19 -6.75 -3.00
N MET A 61 -15.03 -6.17 -2.68
CA MET A 61 -14.84 -4.72 -2.72
C MET A 61 -14.61 -4.21 -4.15
N ARG A 62 -15.18 -3.04 -4.48
CA ARG A 62 -14.94 -2.33 -5.74
C ARG A 62 -14.54 -0.88 -5.52
N ALA A 63 -13.68 -0.37 -6.39
CA ALA A 63 -13.28 1.03 -6.41
C ALA A 63 -14.41 1.93 -6.96
N THR A 64 -14.68 3.05 -6.28
CA THR A 64 -15.66 4.05 -6.72
C THR A 64 -15.01 5.12 -7.61
N ILE A 65 -15.84 5.92 -8.30
CA ILE A 65 -15.38 7.10 -9.06
C ILE A 65 -14.73 8.13 -8.12
N LYS A 66 -15.32 8.35 -6.93
CA LYS A 66 -14.79 9.28 -5.91
C LYS A 66 -13.40 8.82 -5.44
N GLY A 67 -13.24 7.53 -5.16
CA GLY A 67 -11.96 6.92 -4.83
C GLY A 67 -10.91 7.16 -5.92
N ARG A 68 -11.28 6.97 -7.20
CA ARG A 68 -10.35 7.20 -8.32
C ARG A 68 -9.87 8.64 -8.41
N LYS A 69 -10.78 9.61 -8.23
CA LYS A 69 -10.42 11.04 -8.21
C LYS A 69 -9.47 11.35 -7.06
N HIS A 70 -9.74 10.82 -5.87
CA HIS A 70 -8.93 11.03 -4.68
C HIS A 70 -7.53 10.39 -4.80
N GLY A 71 -7.45 9.12 -5.22
CA GLY A 71 -6.19 8.41 -5.43
C GLY A 71 -5.31 9.05 -6.51
N ARG A 72 -5.92 9.57 -7.59
CA ARG A 72 -5.19 10.32 -8.63
C ARG A 72 -4.47 11.55 -8.09
N SER A 73 -5.07 12.26 -7.12
CA SER A 73 -4.42 13.41 -6.50
C SER A 73 -3.17 13.01 -5.73
N HIS A 74 -3.22 11.88 -5.01
CA HIS A 74 -2.08 11.35 -4.25
C HIS A 74 -0.95 10.93 -5.20
N LEU A 75 -1.27 10.16 -6.24
CA LEU A 75 -0.29 9.76 -7.25
C LEU A 75 0.38 10.95 -7.93
N ARG A 76 -0.38 12.00 -8.29
CA ARG A 76 0.19 13.23 -8.86
C ARG A 76 1.11 13.96 -7.89
N GLY A 77 0.79 13.96 -6.60
CA GLY A 77 1.65 14.51 -5.56
C GLY A 77 2.98 13.76 -5.47
N ILE A 78 2.94 12.42 -5.42
CA ILE A 78 4.13 11.56 -5.39
C ILE A 78 4.99 11.78 -6.64
N VAL A 79 4.38 11.75 -7.83
CA VAL A 79 5.11 11.98 -9.10
C VAL A 79 5.79 13.34 -9.10
N ARG A 80 5.08 14.41 -8.71
CA ARG A 80 5.67 15.76 -8.67
C ARG A 80 6.78 15.88 -7.62
N MET A 81 6.64 15.24 -6.47
CA MET A 81 7.68 15.22 -5.44
C MET A 81 8.97 14.58 -5.97
N LEU A 82 8.85 13.48 -6.71
CA LEU A 82 9.99 12.82 -7.34
C LEU A 82 10.56 13.63 -8.53
N ASP A 83 9.71 14.35 -9.27
CA ASP A 83 10.06 15.10 -10.48
C ASP A 83 10.67 16.50 -10.20
N GLN A 84 10.24 17.20 -9.13
CA GLN A 84 10.63 18.60 -8.89
C GLN A 84 11.96 18.83 -8.16
N GLY A 85 12.62 17.81 -7.61
CA GLY A 85 13.78 18.03 -6.74
C GLY A 85 14.88 16.98 -6.76
N THR A 86 14.67 15.86 -7.44
CA THR A 86 15.61 14.75 -7.49
C THR A 86 16.00 14.49 -8.94
N LYS A 87 17.28 14.66 -9.30
CA LYS A 87 17.76 14.11 -10.58
C LYS A 87 17.42 12.62 -10.56
N MET A 88 17.10 11.99 -11.69
CA MET A 88 16.76 10.55 -11.72
C MET A 88 17.80 9.67 -10.98
N LEU A 89 19.07 10.12 -10.98
CA LEU A 89 20.16 9.50 -10.23
C LEU A 89 19.97 9.56 -8.70
N ASP A 90 19.41 10.65 -8.16
CA ASP A 90 19.14 10.81 -6.74
C ASP A 90 17.93 9.98 -6.29
N VAL A 91 16.94 9.79 -7.16
CA VAL A 91 15.87 8.79 -6.93
C VAL A 91 16.46 7.39 -6.86
N ALA A 92 17.35 7.02 -7.79
CA ALA A 92 18.01 5.72 -7.78
C ALA A 92 18.87 5.51 -6.52
N ARG A 93 19.61 6.54 -6.08
CA ARG A 93 20.37 6.51 -4.81
C ARG A 93 19.47 6.36 -3.60
N MET A 94 18.36 7.09 -3.55
CA MET A 94 17.40 6.98 -2.46
C MET A 94 16.80 5.58 -2.40
N MET A 95 16.45 4.99 -3.55
CA MET A 95 16.01 3.59 -3.61
C MET A 95 17.07 2.62 -3.07
N HIS A 96 18.35 2.85 -3.39
CA HIS A 96 19.44 2.02 -2.88
C HIS A 96 19.62 2.16 -1.35
N VAL A 97 19.58 3.38 -0.81
CA VAL A 97 19.64 3.62 0.65
C VAL A 97 18.46 2.97 1.37
N LEU A 98 17.24 3.07 0.82
CA LEU A 98 16.06 2.41 1.38
C LEU A 98 16.20 0.88 1.37
N GLN A 99 16.77 0.30 0.30
CA GLN A 99 17.03 -1.14 0.22
C GLN A 99 18.07 -1.61 1.25
N LEU A 100 19.15 -0.83 1.45
CA LEU A 100 20.15 -1.13 2.49
C LEU A 100 19.53 -1.07 3.89
N ALA A 101 18.77 -0.02 4.19
CA ALA A 101 18.07 0.11 5.46
C ALA A 101 17.06 -1.03 5.69
N MET A 102 16.39 -1.52 4.64
CA MET A 102 15.52 -2.71 4.75
C MET A 102 16.31 -3.96 5.12
N ILE A 103 17.44 -4.23 4.45
CA ILE A 103 18.29 -5.39 4.77
C ILE A 103 18.80 -5.33 6.22
N GLU A 104 19.18 -4.13 6.69
CA GLU A 104 19.60 -3.90 8.07
C GLU A 104 18.47 -4.18 9.06
N LEU A 105 17.23 -3.75 8.77
CA LEU A 105 16.07 -3.98 9.63
C LEU A 105 15.58 -5.44 9.62
N ASP A 106 15.75 -6.16 8.51
CA ASP A 106 15.42 -7.58 8.40
C ASP A 106 16.47 -8.46 9.10
N GLY A 107 17.69 -7.96 9.25
CA GLY A 107 18.84 -8.67 9.81
C GLY A 107 19.16 -8.30 11.25
N GLU A 108 18.20 -8.46 12.16
CA GLU A 108 18.41 -8.59 13.63
C GLU A 108 17.03 -8.83 14.29
N HIS A 109 16.55 -10.07 14.19
CA HIS A 109 15.59 -10.63 15.15
C HIS A 109 16.17 -11.97 15.61
N ASP A 110 17.31 -11.92 16.31
CA ASP A 110 17.63 -12.96 17.27
C ASP A 110 16.91 -12.57 18.57
N ASP A 111 15.95 -13.40 18.95
CA ASP A 111 15.12 -13.32 20.14
C ASP A 111 15.96 -13.35 21.44
N ASP A 112 16.60 -12.24 21.81
CA ASP A 112 17.39 -12.13 23.05
C ASP A 112 17.01 -10.91 23.92
N ASP A 113 15.80 -10.35 23.74
CA ASP A 113 15.23 -9.31 24.62
C ASP A 113 14.23 -9.89 25.66
N ASP A 114 14.45 -11.13 26.10
CA ASP A 114 13.72 -11.74 27.23
C ASP A 114 14.72 -12.17 28.32
N GLN A 115 15.40 -11.20 28.94
CA GLN A 115 16.02 -11.34 30.26
C GLN A 115 16.26 -9.97 30.91
N GLY A 116 15.34 -9.58 31.79
CA GLY A 116 15.45 -8.41 32.67
C GLY A 116 14.33 -8.33 33.69
#